data_AF-A0A9P5PKX5-F1
#
_entry.id   AF-A0A9P5PKX5-F1
#
_cell.length_a   1.000
_cell.length_b   1.000
_cell.length_c   1.000
_cell.angle_alpha   90.00
_cell.angle_beta   90.00
_cell.angle_gamma   90.00
#
_symmetry.space_group_name_H-M   'P 1'
#
loop_
_entity.id
_entity.type
_entity.pdbx_description
1 polymer ?
#
loop_
_entity_poly.entity_id
_entity_poly.type
_entity_poly.pdbx_seq_one_letter_code
_entity_poly.pdbx_strand_id
1 'polypeptide(L)'
;MSEATTITSQLYFGNLTSSHSPTCSSLESVYQALYTESLAKSRRNDFPDSPLARARLRALIAQTRSDLQTCSANTVHSQISRVLELQESLLAPIRTLPSDVLIDIFQLVIETSDEPGITYPSSKSLKSHKLAGYIFLLTWICFWWRDEALSYSAFWSRITFTYDLQRGRIRSRDAPVLNTEVIAFLIECILRSGASVPMSIEVFLRGDDTPPAIITTSLTMLVARSHRWRQAVLSFKDLYLVYTMFPSKLKLSPTHFPFLKDLSFRCSGGVSSTYSGKNPILECHPSLQNLELSIWTFRFIRRCYSESKLEGLEP
;
A
#
# COMPACT_ATOMS: atom_id res chain seq x y z
N MET A 1 1.01 13.33 -32.92
CA MET A 1 1.95 13.88 -31.91
C MET A 1 3.40 13.36 -32.04
N SER A 2 3.75 12.57 -33.06
CA SER A 2 5.11 11.99 -33.21
C SER A 2 6.15 12.91 -33.88
N GLU A 3 5.75 13.99 -34.53
CA GLU A 3 6.67 14.82 -35.34
C GLU A 3 7.42 15.88 -34.51
N ALA A 4 6.82 16.40 -33.44
CA ALA A 4 7.44 17.46 -32.62
C ALA A 4 8.69 16.99 -31.86
N THR A 5 8.78 15.71 -31.51
CA THR A 5 9.92 15.14 -30.75
C THR A 5 11.17 14.93 -31.61
N THR A 6 11.00 14.81 -32.94
CA THR A 6 12.12 14.59 -33.86
C THR A 6 12.95 15.87 -34.05
N ILE A 7 12.31 17.04 -33.94
CA ILE A 7 12.92 18.34 -34.22
C ILE A 7 13.95 18.72 -33.14
N THR A 8 13.66 18.46 -31.86
CA THR A 8 14.57 18.87 -30.76
C THR A 8 15.88 18.09 -30.77
N SER A 9 15.84 16.79 -31.09
CA SER A 9 17.05 15.97 -31.17
C SER A 9 17.91 16.30 -32.40
N GLN A 10 17.29 16.62 -33.55
CA GLN A 10 18.01 17.06 -34.74
C GLN A 10 18.65 18.45 -34.57
N LEU A 11 17.99 19.37 -33.87
CA LEU A 11 18.55 20.69 -33.54
C LEU A 11 19.78 20.58 -32.61
N TYR A 12 19.82 19.56 -31.76
CA TYR A 12 20.97 19.32 -30.88
C TYR A 12 22.20 18.82 -31.64
N PHE A 13 22.01 17.87 -32.58
CA PHE A 13 23.12 17.37 -33.40
C PHE A 13 23.62 18.37 -34.45
N GLY A 14 22.78 19.31 -34.89
CA GLY A 14 23.14 20.31 -35.91
C GLY A 14 23.90 21.54 -35.40
N ASN A 15 23.74 21.93 -34.13
CA ASN A 15 24.24 23.21 -33.63
C ASN A 15 25.61 23.17 -32.92
N LEU A 16 26.20 21.99 -32.72
CA LEU A 16 27.47 21.84 -31.98
C LEU A 16 28.75 22.03 -32.84
N THR A 17 28.64 22.31 -34.14
CA THR A 17 29.81 22.57 -35.01
C THR A 17 30.20 24.05 -35.10
N SER A 18 29.51 24.95 -34.39
CA SER A 18 29.87 26.37 -34.34
C SER A 18 30.97 26.62 -33.31
N SER A 19 32.08 27.23 -33.72
CA SER A 19 33.32 27.41 -32.94
C SER A 19 33.23 28.40 -31.77
N HIS A 20 32.03 28.76 -31.31
CA HIS A 20 31.84 29.63 -30.15
C HIS A 20 31.48 28.81 -28.92
N SER A 21 32.34 28.85 -27.90
CA SER A 21 32.08 28.24 -26.61
C SER A 21 30.74 28.75 -26.05
N PRO A 22 29.75 27.87 -25.82
CA PRO A 22 28.45 28.29 -25.33
C PRO A 22 28.58 28.97 -23.97
N THR A 23 27.82 30.06 -23.78
CA THR A 23 27.72 30.70 -22.47
C THR A 23 27.08 29.75 -21.46
N CYS A 24 27.44 29.88 -20.17
CA CYS A 24 26.90 29.06 -19.09
C CYS A 24 25.35 29.04 -19.06
N SER A 25 24.72 30.18 -19.35
CA SER A 25 23.25 30.31 -19.44
C SER A 25 22.63 29.55 -20.61
N SER A 26 23.33 29.44 -21.74
CA SER A 26 22.87 28.66 -22.90
C SER A 26 22.83 27.16 -22.58
N LEU A 27 23.87 26.68 -21.87
CA LEU A 27 24.00 25.27 -21.50
C LEU A 27 22.92 24.83 -20.51
N GLU A 28 22.57 25.68 -19.54
CA GLU A 28 21.48 25.41 -18.59
C GLU A 28 20.12 25.24 -19.28
N SER A 29 19.78 26.14 -20.21
CA SER A 29 18.51 26.06 -20.96
C SER A 29 18.40 24.75 -21.77
N VAL A 30 19.51 24.37 -22.40
CA VAL A 30 19.69 23.12 -23.14
C VAL A 30 19.43 21.90 -22.26
N TYR A 31 20.08 21.81 -21.11
CA TYR A 31 19.96 20.65 -20.22
C TYR A 31 18.60 20.60 -19.53
N GLN A 32 17.97 21.75 -19.27
CA GLN A 32 16.60 21.80 -18.77
C GLN A 32 15.60 21.24 -19.78
N ALA A 33 15.79 21.51 -21.08
CA ALA A 33 14.97 20.93 -22.15
C ALA A 33 15.16 19.40 -22.24
N LEU A 34 16.42 18.94 -22.25
CA LEU A 34 16.76 17.51 -22.26
C LEU A 34 16.22 16.77 -21.03
N TYR A 35 16.27 17.41 -19.85
CA TYR A 35 15.68 16.88 -18.62
C TYR A 35 14.18 16.68 -18.76
N THR A 36 13.48 17.71 -19.24
CA THR A 36 12.02 17.66 -19.41
C THR A 36 11.62 16.56 -20.40
N GLU A 37 12.33 16.43 -21.52
CA GLU A 37 12.09 15.39 -22.53
C GLU A 37 12.38 13.98 -21.97
N SER A 38 13.55 13.79 -21.35
CA SER A 38 13.96 12.49 -20.80
C SER A 38 13.03 12.05 -19.66
N LEU A 39 12.59 12.99 -18.82
CA LEU A 39 11.61 12.74 -17.77
C LEU A 39 10.25 12.33 -18.35
N ALA A 40 9.78 13.00 -19.40
CA ALA A 40 8.53 12.65 -20.06
C ALA A 40 8.57 11.24 -20.66
N LYS A 41 9.66 10.88 -21.37
CA LYS A 41 9.87 9.53 -21.91
C LYS A 41 9.95 8.48 -20.80
N SER A 42 10.69 8.78 -19.74
CA SER A 42 10.82 7.93 -18.55
C SER A 42 9.46 7.65 -17.92
N ARG A 43 8.64 8.68 -17.71
CA ARG A 43 7.29 8.55 -17.14
C ARG A 43 6.34 7.77 -18.05
N ARG A 44 6.50 7.79 -19.37
CA ARG A 44 5.65 7.04 -20.30
C ARG A 44 6.12 5.61 -20.54
N ASN A 45 7.26 5.22 -19.98
CA ASN A 45 7.97 4.00 -20.36
C ASN A 45 8.23 3.93 -21.87
N ASP A 46 8.52 5.07 -22.51
CA ASP A 46 8.82 5.17 -23.94
C ASP A 46 10.28 4.80 -24.19
N PHE A 47 10.58 3.49 -24.11
CA PHE A 47 11.92 2.98 -24.35
C PHE A 47 12.16 2.71 -25.84
N PRO A 48 13.40 2.85 -26.33
CA PRO A 48 13.70 2.64 -27.74
C PRO A 48 13.58 1.17 -28.17
N ASP A 49 12.51 0.87 -28.91
CA ASP A 49 12.23 -0.48 -29.43
C ASP A 49 13.17 -0.88 -30.58
N SER A 50 13.59 0.09 -31.41
CA SER A 50 14.45 -0.19 -32.57
C SER A 50 15.94 -0.15 -32.22
N PRO A 51 16.79 -0.96 -32.91
CA PRO A 51 18.24 -0.91 -32.76
C PRO A 51 18.83 0.47 -33.04
N LEU A 52 18.30 1.19 -34.04
CA LEU A 52 18.74 2.54 -34.40
C LEU A 52 18.41 3.55 -33.30
N ALA A 53 17.21 3.51 -32.73
CA ALA A 53 16.84 4.38 -31.62
C ALA A 53 17.72 4.11 -30.38
N ARG A 54 18.02 2.85 -30.09
CA ARG A 54 18.96 2.46 -29.03
C ARG A 54 20.37 2.99 -29.27
N ALA A 55 20.89 2.88 -30.50
CA ALA A 55 22.20 3.40 -30.86
C ALA A 55 22.26 4.93 -30.67
N ARG A 56 21.22 5.66 -31.10
CA ARG A 56 21.11 7.11 -30.89
C ARG A 56 21.10 7.50 -29.41
N LEU A 57 20.30 6.80 -28.59
CA LEU A 57 20.26 7.06 -27.15
C LEU A 57 21.61 6.78 -26.47
N ARG A 58 22.33 5.71 -26.86
CA ARG A 58 23.67 5.43 -26.35
C ARG A 58 24.69 6.50 -26.74
N ALA A 59 24.62 7.01 -27.96
CA ALA A 59 25.46 8.12 -28.40
C ALA A 59 25.17 9.38 -27.57
N LEU A 60 23.90 9.67 -27.31
CA LEU A 60 23.49 10.79 -26.44
C LEU A 60 24.02 10.63 -25.01
N ILE A 61 23.90 9.44 -24.41
CA ILE A 61 24.45 9.13 -23.08
C ILE A 61 25.97 9.35 -23.05
N ALA A 62 26.70 8.88 -24.07
CA ALA A 62 28.14 9.08 -24.17
C ALA A 62 28.50 10.57 -24.23
N GLN A 63 27.75 11.36 -24.99
CA GLN A 63 27.92 12.82 -25.05
C GLN A 63 27.64 13.46 -23.69
N THR A 64 26.51 13.16 -23.05
CA THR A 64 26.13 13.72 -21.74
C THR A 64 27.16 13.37 -20.65
N ARG A 65 27.78 12.18 -20.69
CA ARG A 65 28.90 11.82 -19.80
C ARG A 65 30.15 12.67 -20.06
N SER A 66 30.50 12.90 -21.33
CA SER A 66 31.62 13.78 -21.69
C SER A 66 31.38 15.20 -21.18
N ASP A 67 30.18 15.73 -21.41
CA ASP A 67 29.81 17.07 -20.95
C ASP A 67 29.87 17.18 -19.42
N LEU A 68 29.42 16.15 -18.70
CA LEU A 68 29.51 16.08 -17.23
C LEU A 68 30.97 16.15 -16.74
N GLN A 69 31.90 15.46 -17.41
CA GLN A 69 33.33 15.47 -17.06
C GLN A 69 34.00 16.82 -17.32
N THR A 70 33.54 17.55 -18.34
CA THR A 70 34.12 18.86 -18.72
C THR A 70 33.51 20.04 -17.96
N CYS A 71 32.33 19.88 -17.36
CA CYS A 71 31.61 20.96 -16.69
C CYS A 71 32.12 21.18 -15.26
N SER A 72 32.66 22.38 -14.98
CA SER A 72 33.14 22.76 -13.64
C SER A 72 32.09 23.51 -12.79
N ALA A 73 30.99 23.95 -13.39
CA ALA A 73 29.95 24.72 -12.69
C ALA A 73 28.97 23.78 -11.95
N ASN A 74 28.95 23.83 -10.62
CA ASN A 74 28.16 22.92 -9.77
C ASN A 74 26.66 22.82 -10.14
N THR A 75 26.01 23.95 -10.45
CA THR A 75 24.57 23.97 -10.78
C THR A 75 24.30 23.18 -12.05
N VAL A 76 25.05 23.46 -13.12
CA VAL A 76 24.91 22.78 -14.41
C VAL A 76 25.31 21.32 -14.28
N HIS A 77 26.39 21.02 -13.55
CA HIS A 77 26.82 19.65 -13.26
C HIS A 77 25.68 18.81 -12.64
N SER A 78 24.93 19.35 -11.69
CA SER A 78 23.79 18.65 -11.09
C SER A 78 22.65 18.37 -12.08
N GLN A 79 22.40 19.28 -13.03
CA GLN A 79 21.39 19.10 -14.07
C GLN A 79 21.83 18.04 -15.08
N ILE A 80 23.08 18.10 -15.55
CA ILE A 80 23.66 17.11 -16.47
C ILE A 80 23.59 15.71 -15.85
N SER A 81 23.95 15.57 -14.57
CA SER A 81 23.86 14.29 -13.84
C SER A 81 22.45 13.72 -13.83
N ARG A 82 21.43 14.54 -13.54
CA ARG A 82 20.03 14.09 -13.56
C ARG A 82 19.55 13.69 -14.95
N VAL A 83 19.98 14.42 -15.98
CA VAL A 83 19.68 14.07 -17.38
C VAL A 83 20.30 12.72 -17.72
N LEU A 84 21.57 12.52 -17.35
CA LEU A 84 22.27 11.26 -17.56
C LEU A 84 21.56 10.08 -16.90
N GLU A 85 21.17 10.22 -15.63
CA GLU A 85 20.41 9.19 -14.89
C GLU A 85 19.11 8.82 -15.61
N LEU A 86 18.36 9.81 -16.09
CA LEU A 86 17.11 9.58 -16.84
C LEU A 86 17.36 8.87 -18.17
N GLN A 87 18.39 9.28 -18.92
CA GLN A 87 18.77 8.65 -20.18
C GLN A 87 19.23 7.20 -20.00
N GLU A 88 20.06 6.94 -18.99
CA GLU A 88 20.49 5.59 -18.65
C GLU A 88 19.31 4.72 -18.21
N SER A 89 18.39 5.28 -17.42
CA SER A 89 17.19 4.57 -16.99
C SER A 89 16.31 4.12 -18.17
N LEU A 90 16.31 4.85 -19.29
CA LEU A 90 15.59 4.48 -20.53
C LEU A 90 16.11 3.20 -21.18
N LEU A 91 17.34 2.78 -20.88
CA LEU A 91 17.93 1.53 -21.34
C LEU A 91 17.92 0.42 -20.28
N ALA A 92 17.34 0.68 -19.10
CA ALA A 92 17.29 -0.31 -18.03
C ALA A 92 16.48 -1.56 -18.45
N PRO A 93 17.00 -2.79 -18.25
CA PRO A 93 16.31 -4.02 -18.65
C PRO A 93 14.91 -4.16 -18.07
N ILE A 94 14.67 -3.57 -16.89
CA ILE A 94 13.38 -3.61 -16.19
C ILE A 94 12.21 -3.05 -17.02
N ARG A 95 12.49 -2.17 -17.99
CA ARG A 95 11.47 -1.58 -18.88
C ARG A 95 10.97 -2.50 -19.97
N THR A 96 11.69 -3.59 -20.20
CA THR A 96 11.41 -4.61 -21.22
C THR A 96 10.85 -5.90 -20.64
N LEU A 97 10.63 -5.93 -19.32
CA LEU A 97 10.10 -7.12 -18.67
C LEU A 97 8.65 -7.36 -19.08
N PRO A 98 8.25 -8.62 -19.28
CA PRO A 98 6.85 -9.00 -19.30
C PRO A 98 6.09 -8.56 -18.04
N SER A 99 4.80 -8.27 -18.17
CA SER A 99 3.95 -7.78 -17.08
C SER A 99 3.89 -8.73 -15.88
N ASP A 100 3.81 -10.04 -16.13
CA ASP A 100 3.82 -11.08 -15.08
C ASP A 100 5.11 -11.05 -14.26
N VAL A 101 6.27 -10.97 -14.92
CA VAL A 101 7.57 -10.84 -14.23
C VAL A 101 7.65 -9.54 -13.43
N LEU A 102 7.11 -8.43 -13.95
CA LEU A 102 7.07 -7.17 -13.23
C LEU A 102 6.16 -7.26 -11.98
N ILE A 103 5.01 -7.90 -12.10
CA ILE A 103 4.08 -8.15 -10.98
C ILE A 103 4.76 -9.00 -9.91
N ASP A 104 5.51 -10.04 -10.28
CA ASP A 104 6.27 -10.85 -9.32
C ASP A 104 7.32 -10.02 -8.57
N ILE A 105 8.02 -9.12 -9.27
CA ILE A 105 8.96 -8.17 -8.63
C ILE A 105 8.22 -7.25 -7.66
N PHE A 106 7.06 -6.71 -8.05
CA PHE A 106 6.25 -5.86 -7.19
C PHE A 106 5.79 -6.60 -5.94
N GLN A 107 5.36 -7.85 -6.09
CA GLN A 107 4.96 -8.70 -4.98
C GLN A 107 6.13 -8.91 -4.01
N LEU A 108 7.33 -9.23 -4.51
CA LEU A 108 8.52 -9.36 -3.68
C LEU A 108 8.85 -8.06 -2.93
N VAL A 109 8.77 -6.90 -3.58
CA VAL A 109 9.01 -5.60 -2.91
C VAL A 109 8.00 -5.35 -1.78
N ILE A 110 6.73 -5.68 -2.00
CA ILE A 110 5.67 -5.51 -1.00
C ILE A 110 5.78 -6.53 0.13
N GLU A 111 6.21 -7.76 -0.14
CA GLU A 111 6.30 -8.84 0.85
C GLU A 111 7.56 -8.75 1.71
N THR A 112 8.68 -8.31 1.14
CA THR A 112 9.96 -8.12 1.85
C THR A 112 9.99 -6.86 2.70
N SER A 113 9.04 -5.95 2.54
CA SER A 113 8.97 -4.77 3.38
C SER A 113 8.55 -5.11 4.80
N ASP A 114 9.26 -4.58 5.78
CA ASP A 114 8.87 -4.65 7.20
C ASP A 114 7.54 -3.89 7.47
N GLU A 115 7.10 -3.05 6.53
CA GLU A 115 5.84 -2.32 6.64
C GLU A 115 4.63 -3.22 6.34
N PRO A 116 3.58 -3.18 7.20
CA PRO A 116 2.40 -4.00 7.02
C PRO A 116 1.52 -3.44 5.90
N GLY A 117 1.76 -3.85 4.65
CA GLY A 117 0.89 -3.56 3.51
C GLY A 117 0.56 -2.07 3.34
N ILE A 118 -0.68 -1.77 2.96
CA ILE A 118 -1.11 -0.38 2.83
C ILE A 118 -1.44 0.20 4.20
N THR A 119 -0.70 1.22 4.62
CA THR A 119 -0.85 1.84 5.94
C THR A 119 -1.34 3.28 5.84
N TYR A 120 -2.37 3.61 6.60
CA TYR A 120 -2.70 5.00 6.91
C TYR A 120 -1.93 5.42 8.18
N PRO A 121 -0.90 6.29 8.07
CA PRO A 121 -0.12 6.64 9.24
C PRO A 121 -0.96 7.42 10.24
N SER A 122 -0.93 6.96 11.49
CA SER A 122 -1.39 7.74 12.63
C SER A 122 -0.48 8.96 12.77
N SER A 123 -0.87 10.07 12.12
CA SER A 123 -0.21 11.38 12.06
C SER A 123 0.50 11.72 13.38
N LYS A 124 1.79 11.38 13.55
CA LYS A 124 2.63 12.05 14.56
C LYS A 124 3.20 13.35 14.00
N SER A 125 3.29 13.45 12.68
CA SER A 125 3.63 14.65 11.92
C SER A 125 2.37 15.16 11.22
N LEU A 126 1.88 16.34 11.63
CA LEU A 126 0.80 17.06 10.92
C LEU A 126 1.15 17.43 9.46
N LYS A 127 2.41 17.21 9.03
CA LYS A 127 2.90 17.67 7.73
C LYS A 127 2.83 16.61 6.62
N SER A 128 2.46 15.36 6.92
CA SER A 128 2.33 14.33 5.89
C SER A 128 1.24 13.33 6.22
N HIS A 129 0.00 13.66 5.85
CA HIS A 129 -1.12 12.72 5.69
C HIS A 129 -0.94 11.80 4.47
N LYS A 130 0.32 11.49 4.13
CA LYS A 130 0.63 10.69 2.96
C LYS A 130 0.36 9.24 3.31
N LEU A 131 -0.48 8.60 2.50
CA LEU A 131 -0.64 7.15 2.51
C LEU A 131 0.73 6.49 2.42
N ALA A 132 0.96 5.50 3.27
CA ALA A 132 2.20 4.74 3.33
C ALA A 132 1.97 3.33 2.78
N GLY A 133 3.05 2.70 2.33
CA GLY A 133 3.03 1.41 1.69
C GLY A 133 3.74 1.43 0.33
N TYR A 134 4.48 0.35 0.07
CA TYR A 134 5.31 0.22 -1.11
C TYR A 134 4.52 0.26 -2.42
N ILE A 135 3.24 -0.14 -2.41
CA ILE A 135 2.39 -0.06 -3.60
C ILE A 135 2.29 1.38 -4.14
N PHE A 136 2.24 2.41 -3.27
CA PHE A 136 2.18 3.79 -3.74
C PHE A 136 3.50 4.24 -4.36
N LEU A 137 4.62 3.83 -3.79
CA LEU A 137 5.94 4.08 -4.38
C LEU A 137 6.01 3.50 -5.79
N LEU A 138 5.53 2.25 -5.98
CA LEU A 138 5.47 1.61 -7.28
C LEU A 138 4.60 2.40 -8.27
N THR A 139 3.45 2.92 -7.83
CA THR A 139 2.58 3.74 -8.69
C THR A 139 3.15 5.11 -9.07
N TRP A 140 4.26 5.54 -8.45
CA TRP A 140 4.87 6.84 -8.71
C TRP A 140 6.10 6.78 -9.62
N ILE A 141 6.58 5.58 -9.95
CA ILE A 141 7.80 5.40 -10.76
C ILE A 141 7.57 5.80 -12.21
N CYS A 142 6.66 5.13 -12.92
CA CYS A 142 6.25 5.50 -14.26
C CYS A 142 4.79 5.10 -14.52
N PHE A 143 4.24 5.53 -15.65
CA PHE A 143 2.87 5.24 -16.06
C PHE A 143 2.61 3.75 -16.21
N TRP A 144 3.55 3.01 -16.83
CA TRP A 144 3.41 1.56 -17.00
C TRP A 144 3.39 0.84 -15.64
N TRP A 145 4.33 1.14 -14.74
CA TRP A 145 4.34 0.56 -13.39
C TRP A 145 3.09 0.88 -12.60
N ARG A 146 2.57 2.12 -12.76
CA ARG A 146 1.30 2.50 -12.18
C ARG A 146 0.19 1.60 -12.72
N ASP A 147 0.03 1.49 -14.02
CA ASP A 147 -1.04 0.71 -14.64
C ASP A 147 -1.03 -0.76 -14.19
N GLU A 148 0.16 -1.37 -14.16
CA GLU A 148 0.36 -2.75 -13.66
C GLU A 148 0.02 -2.88 -12.16
N ALA A 149 0.51 -1.95 -11.34
CA ALA A 149 0.21 -1.93 -9.90
C ALA A 149 -1.28 -1.67 -9.61
N LEU A 150 -1.97 -0.89 -10.46
CA LEU A 150 -3.39 -0.58 -10.30
C LEU A 150 -4.29 -1.72 -10.76
N SER A 151 -3.91 -2.43 -11.82
CA SER A 151 -4.69 -3.53 -12.39
C SER A 151 -4.60 -4.80 -11.55
N TYR A 152 -3.48 -5.01 -10.83
CA TYR A 152 -3.29 -6.20 -10.02
C TYR A 152 -3.97 -6.11 -8.64
N SER A 153 -5.21 -6.59 -8.60
CA SER A 153 -6.10 -6.56 -7.43
C SER A 153 -5.52 -7.12 -6.12
N ALA A 154 -4.62 -8.11 -6.18
CA ALA A 154 -4.03 -8.69 -4.98
C ALA A 154 -3.21 -7.69 -4.14
N PHE A 155 -2.57 -6.69 -4.77
CA PHE A 155 -1.83 -5.65 -4.06
C PHE A 155 -2.71 -4.78 -3.16
N TRP A 156 -4.00 -4.69 -3.47
CA TRP A 156 -4.99 -3.89 -2.75
C TRP A 156 -5.77 -4.70 -1.71
N SER A 157 -5.48 -5.99 -1.59
CA SER A 157 -6.18 -6.93 -0.70
C SER A 157 -5.63 -6.96 0.73
N ARG A 158 -4.42 -6.42 0.97
CA ARG A 158 -3.77 -6.35 2.28
C ARG A 158 -3.82 -4.93 2.83
N ILE A 159 -4.77 -4.67 3.72
CA ILE A 159 -5.09 -3.34 4.23
C ILE A 159 -4.74 -3.27 5.72
N THR A 160 -3.89 -2.32 6.09
CA THR A 160 -3.57 -2.01 7.48
C THR A 160 -4.06 -0.60 7.82
N PHE A 161 -5.07 -0.53 8.66
CA PHE A 161 -5.68 0.71 9.07
C PHE A 161 -5.34 1.01 10.53
N THR A 162 -4.56 2.05 10.78
CA THR A 162 -4.28 2.53 12.15
C THR A 162 -4.93 3.89 12.37
N TYR A 163 -5.77 3.98 13.39
CA TYR A 163 -6.43 5.22 13.78
C TYR A 163 -6.14 5.54 15.25
N ASP A 164 -5.77 6.79 15.53
CA ASP A 164 -5.52 7.28 16.89
C ASP A 164 -6.65 8.21 17.35
N LEU A 165 -7.49 7.69 18.24
CA LEU A 165 -8.67 8.32 18.82
C LEU A 165 -8.31 9.45 19.79
N GLN A 166 -7.14 9.43 20.45
CA GLN A 166 -6.76 10.48 21.41
C GLN A 166 -6.57 11.84 20.72
N ARG A 167 -6.36 11.85 19.40
CA ARG A 167 -6.26 13.07 18.59
C ARG A 167 -7.61 13.64 18.16
N GLY A 168 -8.72 12.96 18.42
CA GLY A 168 -10.07 13.53 18.22
C GLY A 168 -10.33 14.80 19.06
N ARG A 169 -9.48 15.04 20.07
CA ARG A 169 -9.48 16.28 20.88
C ARG A 169 -8.68 17.42 20.28
N ILE A 170 -8.02 17.23 19.14
CA ILE A 170 -7.49 18.37 18.39
C ILE A 170 -8.71 19.22 18.03
N ARG A 171 -8.82 20.38 18.68
CA ARG A 171 -9.87 21.41 18.48
C ARG A 171 -9.84 22.03 17.07
N SER A 172 -9.33 21.32 16.08
CA SER A 172 -9.09 21.81 14.73
C SER A 172 -10.35 21.69 13.88
N ARG A 173 -10.62 22.79 13.18
CA ARG A 173 -11.58 22.94 12.08
C ARG A 173 -11.40 21.88 10.98
N ASP A 174 -10.27 21.18 10.93
CA ASP A 174 -9.87 20.29 9.83
C ASP A 174 -10.22 18.80 10.05
N ALA A 175 -10.73 18.43 11.23
CA ALA A 175 -11.12 17.04 11.54
C ALA A 175 -12.11 16.40 10.52
N PRO A 176 -13.09 17.12 9.93
CA PRO A 176 -14.00 16.55 8.94
C PRO A 176 -13.31 16.16 7.62
N VAL A 177 -12.29 16.92 7.20
CA VAL A 177 -11.61 16.74 5.91
C VAL A 177 -10.77 15.46 5.92
N LEU A 178 -9.96 15.28 6.97
CA LEU A 178 -9.11 14.10 7.16
C LEU A 178 -9.90 12.78 7.16
N ASN A 179 -11.09 12.84 7.73
CA ASN A 179 -12.00 11.70 7.81
C ASN A 179 -12.57 11.29 6.45
N THR A 180 -12.77 12.25 5.55
CA THR A 180 -13.30 11.99 4.20
C THR A 180 -12.24 11.35 3.31
N GLU A 181 -10.98 11.80 3.40
CA GLU A 181 -9.85 11.23 2.66
C GLU A 181 -9.58 9.76 3.05
N VAL A 182 -9.62 9.46 4.35
CA VAL A 182 -9.49 8.09 4.86
C VAL A 182 -10.58 7.17 4.31
N ILE A 183 -11.84 7.60 4.35
CA ILE A 183 -12.96 6.82 3.82
C ILE A 183 -12.76 6.60 2.32
N ALA A 184 -12.52 7.66 1.56
CA ALA A 184 -12.33 7.57 0.11
C ALA A 184 -11.18 6.61 -0.24
N PHE A 185 -10.10 6.64 0.54
CA PHE A 185 -8.98 5.74 0.39
C PHE A 185 -9.32 4.26 0.66
N LEU A 186 -10.00 3.98 1.77
CA LEU A 186 -10.43 2.61 2.09
C LEU A 186 -11.39 2.07 1.03
N ILE A 187 -12.30 2.92 0.54
CA ILE A 187 -13.19 2.61 -0.58
C ILE A 187 -12.38 2.21 -1.81
N GLU A 188 -11.39 3.02 -2.19
CA GLU A 188 -10.57 2.75 -3.37
C GLU A 188 -9.82 1.42 -3.24
N CYS A 189 -9.27 1.10 -2.08
CA CYS A 189 -8.60 -0.20 -1.86
C CYS A 189 -9.58 -1.36 -1.97
N ILE A 190 -10.75 -1.25 -1.34
CA ILE A 190 -11.79 -2.27 -1.42
C ILE A 190 -12.23 -2.48 -2.87
N LEU A 191 -12.44 -1.42 -3.64
CA LEU A 191 -12.82 -1.49 -5.05
C LEU A 191 -11.73 -2.14 -5.90
N ARG A 192 -10.47 -1.71 -5.76
CA ARG A 192 -9.34 -2.25 -6.54
C ARG A 192 -9.00 -3.69 -6.18
N SER A 193 -9.24 -4.10 -4.95
CA SER A 193 -9.08 -5.50 -4.55
C SER A 193 -10.03 -6.46 -5.29
N GLY A 194 -10.99 -5.94 -6.07
CA GLY A 194 -11.92 -6.74 -6.87
C GLY A 194 -13.01 -7.40 -6.02
N ALA A 195 -13.76 -8.34 -6.62
CA ALA A 195 -14.84 -9.05 -5.92
C ALA A 195 -14.42 -10.42 -5.36
N SER A 196 -13.41 -11.05 -5.97
CA SER A 196 -13.05 -12.44 -5.72
C SER A 196 -11.78 -12.62 -4.89
N VAL A 197 -10.90 -11.62 -4.82
CA VAL A 197 -9.62 -11.77 -4.10
C VAL A 197 -9.85 -11.76 -2.59
N PRO A 198 -9.33 -12.77 -1.86
CA PRO A 198 -9.41 -12.79 -0.41
C PRO A 198 -8.59 -11.65 0.22
N MET A 199 -9.11 -11.03 1.27
CA MET A 199 -8.52 -9.86 1.91
C MET A 199 -7.86 -10.19 3.24
N SER A 200 -6.73 -9.54 3.52
CA SER A 200 -6.12 -9.50 4.84
C SER A 200 -6.27 -8.10 5.41
N ILE A 201 -6.99 -7.97 6.52
CA ILE A 201 -7.32 -6.67 7.11
C ILE A 201 -6.74 -6.62 8.52
N GLU A 202 -6.00 -5.56 8.81
CA GLU A 202 -5.52 -5.25 10.15
C GLU A 202 -6.04 -3.87 10.54
N VAL A 203 -6.82 -3.78 11.61
CA VAL A 203 -7.39 -2.53 12.11
C VAL A 203 -6.86 -2.29 13.52
N PHE A 204 -6.18 -1.17 13.71
CA PHE A 204 -5.64 -0.74 15.01
C PHE A 204 -6.30 0.57 15.42
N LEU A 205 -7.24 0.49 16.34
CA LEU A 205 -7.87 1.65 16.98
C LEU A 205 -7.17 1.92 18.31
N ARG A 206 -6.40 3.00 18.37
CA ARG A 206 -5.66 3.43 19.56
C ARG A 206 -6.43 4.55 20.25
N GLY A 207 -6.40 4.60 21.58
CA GLY A 207 -6.97 5.70 22.37
C GLY A 207 -8.23 5.33 23.14
N ASP A 208 -8.68 6.27 23.98
CA ASP A 208 -9.72 6.08 25.00
C ASP A 208 -11.09 6.63 24.60
N ASP A 209 -11.14 7.46 23.56
CA ASP A 209 -12.36 8.14 23.18
C ASP A 209 -13.25 7.23 22.30
N THR A 210 -14.56 7.42 22.36
CA THR A 210 -15.49 6.73 21.47
C THR A 210 -15.18 7.08 20.01
N PRO A 211 -15.15 6.11 19.08
CA PRO A 211 -14.92 6.35 17.68
C PRO A 211 -15.91 7.37 17.13
N PRO A 212 -15.41 8.39 16.42
CA PRO A 212 -16.25 9.21 15.56
C PRO A 212 -17.11 8.33 14.63
N ALA A 213 -18.34 8.77 14.32
CA ALA A 213 -19.26 8.07 13.42
C ALA A 213 -18.63 7.71 12.05
N ILE A 214 -17.62 8.46 11.62
CA ILE A 214 -16.83 8.20 10.41
C ILE A 214 -16.08 6.87 10.52
N ILE A 215 -15.44 6.57 11.65
CA ILE A 215 -14.74 5.30 11.85
C ILE A 215 -15.76 4.17 11.78
N THR A 216 -16.93 4.33 12.39
CA THR A 216 -18.02 3.36 12.28
C THR A 216 -18.42 3.12 10.83
N THR A 217 -18.44 4.16 10.00
CA THR A 217 -18.74 4.05 8.56
C THR A 217 -17.67 3.21 7.84
N SER A 218 -16.39 3.57 7.98
CA SER A 218 -15.27 2.81 7.39
C SER A 218 -15.27 1.34 7.80
N LEU A 219 -15.50 1.08 9.09
CA LEU A 219 -15.55 -0.27 9.64
C LEU A 219 -16.76 -1.06 9.12
N THR A 220 -17.91 -0.41 9.01
CA THR A 220 -19.11 -1.02 8.40
C THR A 220 -18.84 -1.41 6.95
N MET A 221 -18.11 -0.58 6.19
CA MET A 221 -17.71 -0.91 4.81
C MET A 221 -16.79 -2.12 4.73
N LEU A 222 -15.80 -2.22 5.63
CA LEU A 222 -14.92 -3.38 5.71
C LEU A 222 -15.72 -4.64 6.08
N VAL A 223 -16.60 -4.55 7.08
CA VAL A 223 -17.45 -5.66 7.54
C VAL A 223 -18.45 -6.08 6.45
N ALA A 224 -18.96 -5.16 5.63
CA ALA A 224 -19.80 -5.52 4.48
C ALA A 224 -19.06 -6.39 3.44
N ARG A 225 -17.72 -6.40 3.48
CA ARG A 225 -16.85 -7.25 2.65
C ARG A 225 -16.25 -8.43 3.43
N SER A 226 -16.79 -8.74 4.61
CA SER A 226 -16.39 -9.87 5.47
C SER A 226 -16.30 -11.22 4.76
N HIS A 227 -17.18 -11.47 3.79
CA HIS A 227 -17.17 -12.70 2.99
C HIS A 227 -15.88 -12.94 2.21
N ARG A 228 -15.04 -11.92 2.04
CA ARG A 228 -13.74 -12.02 1.37
C ARG A 228 -12.59 -12.13 2.36
N TRP A 229 -12.82 -11.95 3.65
CA TRP A 229 -11.74 -11.91 4.62
C TRP A 229 -11.07 -13.28 4.70
N ARG A 230 -9.77 -13.30 4.44
CA ARG A 230 -8.85 -14.42 4.69
C ARG A 230 -8.23 -14.29 6.07
N GLN A 231 -7.85 -13.07 6.44
CA GLN A 231 -7.31 -12.75 7.74
C GLN A 231 -7.89 -11.43 8.22
N ALA A 232 -8.25 -11.37 9.49
CA ALA A 232 -8.72 -10.15 10.11
C ALA A 232 -8.13 -10.00 11.51
N VAL A 233 -7.36 -8.94 11.74
CA VAL A 233 -6.83 -8.58 13.06
C VAL A 233 -7.46 -7.27 13.47
N LEU A 234 -8.29 -7.29 14.51
CA LEU A 234 -8.96 -6.12 15.05
C LEU A 234 -8.38 -5.83 16.42
N SER A 235 -7.70 -4.70 16.55
CA SER A 235 -7.11 -4.23 17.79
C SER A 235 -7.81 -2.96 18.25
N PHE A 236 -8.30 -2.96 19.48
CA PHE A 236 -9.03 -1.84 20.09
C PHE A 236 -8.68 -1.76 21.58
N LYS A 237 -8.90 -0.61 22.19
CA LYS A 237 -8.78 -0.46 23.64
C LYS A 237 -10.05 -0.88 24.38
N ASP A 238 -11.20 -0.65 23.76
CA ASP A 238 -12.52 -0.92 24.33
C ASP A 238 -13.27 -1.94 23.47
N LEU A 239 -13.74 -3.01 24.11
CA LEU A 239 -14.58 -4.05 23.50
C LEU A 239 -15.92 -3.51 23.01
N TYR A 240 -16.41 -2.39 23.56
CA TYR A 240 -17.63 -1.72 23.09
C TYR A 240 -17.60 -1.46 21.58
N LEU A 241 -16.42 -1.22 21.01
CA LEU A 241 -16.27 -0.97 19.57
C LEU A 241 -16.56 -2.20 18.72
N VAL A 242 -16.25 -3.38 19.25
CA VAL A 242 -16.62 -4.64 18.58
C VAL A 242 -18.13 -4.76 18.51
N TYR A 243 -18.84 -4.42 19.59
CA TYR A 243 -20.30 -4.47 19.60
C TYR A 243 -20.95 -3.48 18.62
N THR A 244 -20.36 -2.29 18.43
CA THR A 244 -20.88 -1.33 17.46
C THR A 244 -20.50 -1.68 16.02
N MET A 245 -19.33 -2.30 15.79
CA MET A 245 -18.89 -2.77 14.47
C MET A 245 -19.66 -3.99 13.97
N PHE A 246 -19.98 -4.92 14.87
CA PHE A 246 -20.72 -6.13 14.58
C PHE A 246 -22.12 -5.96 15.17
N PRO A 247 -23.03 -5.23 14.48
CA PRO A 247 -24.40 -5.12 14.95
C PRO A 247 -24.94 -6.52 15.19
N SER A 248 -25.79 -6.71 16.18
CA SER A 248 -26.34 -8.00 16.63
C SER A 248 -26.94 -8.90 15.53
N LYS A 249 -27.12 -8.37 14.31
CA LYS A 249 -27.52 -9.09 13.10
C LYS A 249 -26.39 -9.79 12.36
N LEU A 250 -25.12 -9.42 12.57
CA LEU A 250 -23.97 -10.07 11.93
C LEU A 250 -23.68 -11.38 12.67
N LYS A 251 -24.46 -12.41 12.34
CA LYS A 251 -24.16 -13.77 12.79
C LYS A 251 -22.82 -14.16 12.20
N LEU A 252 -21.83 -14.38 13.05
CA LEU A 252 -20.53 -14.99 12.71
C LEU A 252 -20.74 -16.47 12.32
N SER A 253 -21.58 -16.71 11.31
CA SER A 253 -21.75 -18.02 10.70
C SER A 253 -20.58 -18.25 9.75
N PRO A 254 -20.02 -19.47 9.70
CA PRO A 254 -18.99 -19.84 8.73
C PRO A 254 -19.38 -19.50 7.28
N THR A 255 -20.68 -19.48 6.96
CA THR A 255 -21.19 -19.10 5.64
C THR A 255 -20.94 -17.63 5.27
N HIS A 256 -20.78 -16.74 6.24
CA HIS A 256 -20.47 -15.32 6.01
C HIS A 256 -18.97 -15.08 5.81
N PHE A 257 -18.12 -16.06 6.10
CA PHE A 257 -16.66 -15.93 6.08
C PHE A 257 -16.00 -17.13 5.39
N PRO A 258 -16.35 -17.44 4.12
CA PRO A 258 -15.91 -18.66 3.45
C PRO A 258 -14.37 -18.77 3.28
N PHE A 259 -13.65 -17.65 3.31
CA PHE A 259 -12.19 -17.62 3.14
C PHE A 259 -11.39 -17.43 4.44
N LEU A 260 -12.07 -17.21 5.57
CA LEU A 260 -11.43 -16.78 6.81
C LEU A 260 -10.60 -17.91 7.42
N LYS A 261 -9.31 -17.66 7.55
CA LYS A 261 -8.33 -18.57 8.15
C LYS A 261 -7.93 -18.15 9.56
N ASP A 262 -7.92 -16.83 9.81
CA ASP A 262 -7.45 -16.25 11.06
C ASP A 262 -8.27 -15.00 11.40
N LEU A 263 -8.78 -14.95 12.62
CA LEU A 263 -9.52 -13.81 13.17
C LEU A 263 -8.99 -13.52 14.57
N SER A 264 -8.33 -12.39 14.75
CA SER A 264 -7.72 -12.02 16.03
C SER A 264 -8.36 -10.75 16.57
N PHE A 265 -8.72 -10.77 17.85
CA PHE A 265 -9.22 -9.62 18.58
C PHE A 265 -8.22 -9.25 19.68
N ARG A 266 -7.57 -8.09 19.55
CA ARG A 266 -6.53 -7.63 20.48
C ARG A 266 -7.06 -6.46 21.32
N CYS A 267 -7.17 -6.66 22.62
CA CYS A 267 -7.57 -5.60 23.54
C CYS A 267 -6.35 -4.98 24.22
N SER A 268 -6.08 -3.69 24.00
CA SER A 268 -4.98 -2.96 24.66
C SER A 268 -5.35 -2.60 26.10
N GLY A 269 -5.50 -3.60 26.96
CA GLY A 269 -5.92 -3.45 28.36
C GLY A 269 -5.68 -4.67 29.26
N GLY A 270 -5.12 -5.77 28.73
CA GLY A 270 -4.63 -6.88 29.57
C GLY A 270 -4.94 -8.29 29.10
N VAL A 271 -5.72 -8.51 28.03
CA VAL A 271 -5.99 -9.86 27.51
C VAL A 271 -6.08 -9.82 25.98
N SER A 272 -5.24 -10.61 25.31
CA SER A 272 -5.32 -10.85 23.87
C SER A 272 -6.09 -12.14 23.62
N SER A 273 -7.11 -12.13 22.76
CA SER A 273 -7.83 -13.33 22.33
C SER A 273 -7.57 -13.57 20.84
N THR A 274 -6.93 -14.68 20.50
CA THR A 274 -6.66 -15.04 19.10
C THR A 274 -7.49 -16.25 18.73
N TYR A 275 -8.26 -16.17 17.64
CA TYR A 275 -8.90 -17.33 17.03
C TYR A 275 -8.11 -17.73 15.78
N SER A 276 -7.47 -18.90 15.85
CA SER A 276 -6.85 -19.56 14.71
C SER A 276 -7.43 -20.96 14.63
N GLY A 277 -8.17 -21.29 13.57
CA GLY A 277 -8.87 -22.58 13.52
C GLY A 277 -9.40 -22.99 12.16
N LYS A 278 -9.10 -24.26 11.80
CA LYS A 278 -9.94 -25.10 10.92
C LYS A 278 -10.99 -25.93 11.70
N ASN A 279 -10.98 -25.94 13.04
CA ASN A 279 -12.03 -26.45 13.96
C ASN A 279 -11.68 -26.06 15.43
N PRO A 280 -12.61 -25.61 16.30
CA PRO A 280 -12.25 -24.73 17.41
C PRO A 280 -12.41 -25.32 18.83
N ILE A 281 -11.56 -24.87 19.76
CA ILE A 281 -11.90 -24.65 21.17
C ILE A 281 -11.47 -23.21 21.48
N LEU A 282 -12.43 -22.34 21.80
CA LEU A 282 -12.21 -20.95 22.22
C LEU A 282 -12.13 -20.91 23.74
N GLU A 283 -10.97 -20.61 24.30
CA GLU A 283 -10.88 -20.12 25.68
C GLU A 283 -11.05 -18.59 25.65
N CYS A 284 -12.29 -18.13 25.80
CA CYS A 284 -12.61 -16.71 25.89
C CYS A 284 -12.71 -16.25 27.35
N HIS A 285 -12.25 -15.02 27.59
CA HIS A 285 -12.43 -14.29 28.83
C HIS A 285 -13.94 -14.18 29.20
N PRO A 286 -14.34 -14.23 30.49
CA PRO A 286 -15.75 -14.25 30.92
C PRO A 286 -16.63 -13.12 30.38
N SER A 287 -16.06 -11.93 30.15
CA SER A 287 -16.79 -10.79 29.56
C SER A 287 -17.13 -10.94 28.07
N LEU A 288 -16.49 -11.88 27.37
CA LEU A 288 -16.83 -12.30 26.00
C LEU A 288 -17.79 -13.49 25.97
N GLN A 289 -18.04 -14.15 27.10
CA GLN A 289 -18.99 -15.27 27.18
C GLN A 289 -20.46 -14.80 27.12
N ASN A 290 -20.72 -13.52 27.43
CA ASN A 290 -22.03 -12.88 27.26
C ASN A 290 -22.26 -12.31 25.86
N LEU A 291 -21.24 -12.37 24.98
CA LEU A 291 -21.45 -12.28 23.55
C LEU A 291 -22.09 -13.61 23.17
N GLU A 292 -23.42 -13.68 23.19
CA GLU A 292 -24.15 -14.90 22.81
C GLU A 292 -23.78 -15.30 21.39
N LEU A 293 -22.78 -16.17 21.36
CA LEU A 293 -22.41 -17.05 20.28
C LEU A 293 -23.64 -17.87 19.93
N SER A 294 -24.40 -17.40 18.94
CA SER A 294 -25.08 -18.29 17.99
C SER A 294 -24.06 -18.99 17.06
N ILE A 295 -22.91 -19.35 17.63
CA ILE A 295 -21.85 -20.16 17.08
C ILE A 295 -21.71 -21.35 18.03
N TRP A 296 -22.40 -22.45 17.70
CA TRP A 296 -22.10 -23.81 18.14
C TRP A 296 -21.49 -23.98 19.53
N THR A 297 -22.33 -23.95 20.56
CA THR A 297 -21.97 -24.46 21.88
C THR A 297 -21.86 -25.99 21.87
N PHE A 298 -20.72 -26.48 22.38
CA PHE A 298 -20.59 -27.71 23.18
C PHE A 298 -20.67 -29.09 22.48
N ARG A 299 -19.49 -29.64 22.19
CA ARG A 299 -19.18 -31.04 22.52
C ARG A 299 -17.79 -31.17 23.15
N PHE A 300 -17.60 -30.71 24.39
CA PHE A 300 -16.56 -31.29 25.26
C PHE A 300 -16.69 -31.06 26.78
N ILE A 301 -17.78 -30.51 27.30
CA ILE A 301 -17.99 -30.43 28.78
C ILE A 301 -19.15 -31.33 29.21
N ARG A 302 -19.08 -32.61 28.81
CA ARG A 302 -19.89 -33.69 29.42
C ARG A 302 -19.05 -34.93 29.74
N ARG A 303 -17.72 -34.79 29.86
CA ARG A 303 -16.83 -35.89 30.24
C ARG A 303 -15.94 -35.60 31.47
N CYS A 304 -16.00 -34.41 32.05
CA CYS A 304 -15.29 -34.10 33.31
C CYS A 304 -16.20 -33.95 34.53
N TYR A 305 -17.44 -34.45 34.47
CA TYR A 305 -18.37 -34.45 35.62
C TYR A 305 -19.03 -35.82 35.87
N SER A 306 -18.39 -36.91 35.42
CA SER A 306 -18.83 -38.29 35.70
C SER A 306 -17.74 -39.22 36.22
N GLU A 307 -16.59 -38.70 36.68
CA GLU A 307 -15.51 -39.49 37.28
C GLU A 307 -14.89 -38.81 38.52
N SER A 308 -15.74 -38.32 39.43
CA SER A 308 -15.30 -37.98 40.80
C SER A 308 -16.33 -38.32 41.89
N LYS A 309 -17.29 -39.20 41.57
CA LYS A 309 -18.15 -39.87 42.56
C LYS A 309 -18.55 -41.24 41.99
N LEU A 310 -17.69 -42.23 42.22
CA LEU A 310 -17.98 -43.64 42.55
C LEU A 310 -16.72 -44.47 42.29
N GLU A 311 -16.45 -45.40 43.22
CA GLU A 311 -15.28 -46.29 43.37
C GLU A 311 -14.07 -45.62 44.07
N GLY A 312 -13.67 -45.98 45.29
CA GLY A 312 -13.98 -47.18 46.06
C GLY A 312 -13.82 -47.01 47.56
N LEU A 313 -14.73 -47.66 48.27
CA LEU A 313 -14.54 -48.26 49.58
C LEU A 313 -13.43 -49.32 49.51
N GLU A 314 -12.55 -49.27 50.52
CA GLU A 314 -11.92 -50.36 51.30
C GLU A 314 -11.45 -51.68 50.63
N PRO A 315 -10.37 -52.26 51.18
CA PRO A 315 -10.54 -53.12 52.37
C PRO A 315 -10.02 -52.53 53.68
#